data_AF-A0A3R9KKP2-F1
#
_entry.id   AF-A0A3R9KKP2-F1
#
_cell.length_a   1.000
_cell.length_b   1.000
_cell.length_c   1.000
_cell.angle_alpha   90.00
_cell.angle_beta   90.00
_cell.angle_gamma   90.00
#
_symmetry.space_group_name_H-M   'P 1'
#
loop_
_entity.id
_entity.type
_entity.pdbx_description
1 polymer ?
#
loop_
_entity_poly.entity_id
_entity_poly.type
_entity_poly.pdbx_seq_one_letter_code
_entity_poly.pdbx_strand_id
1 'polypeptide(L)'
;MKNIFEEKLSSLLKIIKCEVGITAKQITTELGFSKNTLTNWKNGTIPKKSKLIKFLSYVESLQDRIGDNEELEDFLILFTPDDEIEQQKKYNKTNIQKNKETFKSNFNNLIDFLNSGLNFHSSIYNITDLQKQELESNLPNKYEIDSIQKWLASELKVSESQISNWKNGKTFPTLKNLQKIHNFCNLQSDTTFILVDIPKKDFRPLFLKSLEYERHLTEFKQNYLKFIKELIIKSQHIGDFSSAIEQNHCLLTNKYKALDNIRDEIFAKNIIFLNKAFNKCLTNNSISFIEWLFQKIAKYRKFDSLLNEEFEDVKDLKDIADKIEYAFKILDNNRTSELEKWLEFSSFLKLVVKYLKQEELCSEEEEKEEIKKYVNDHLNIEHDNLNNLFIELHFENDYYAFEQFFKEFRDLLLYRDYSPKYLENLIPTSLSLETDVISQQLQANFQLLSDFIENYIIGNEVELSYLNLATPLFKKLLNIDNIQNWNIMLKTKLDFSLLDEYQKLYAEILEL
;
A
#
# COMPACT_ATOMS: atom_id res chain seq x y z
N MET A 1 19.52 46.58 -20.44
CA MET A 1 18.61 45.82 -19.56
C MET A 1 19.37 45.56 -18.27
N LYS A 2 18.87 46.04 -17.12
CA LYS A 2 19.48 45.71 -15.82
C LYS A 2 19.28 44.23 -15.53
N ASN A 3 20.27 43.58 -14.95
CA ASN A 3 20.16 42.19 -14.51
C ASN A 3 19.15 42.13 -13.35
N ILE A 4 18.29 41.09 -13.31
CA ILE A 4 17.29 40.88 -12.24
C ILE A 4 17.94 40.95 -10.84
N PHE A 5 19.18 40.47 -10.72
CA PHE A 5 19.96 40.56 -9.48
C PHE A 5 20.22 42.01 -9.04
N GLU A 6 20.58 42.91 -9.97
CA GLU A 6 20.87 44.32 -9.67
C GLU A 6 19.64 45.07 -9.16
N GLU A 7 18.48 44.79 -9.75
CA GLU A 7 17.20 45.40 -9.38
C GLU A 7 16.75 44.92 -8.01
N LYS A 8 16.70 43.60 -7.82
CA LYS A 8 16.31 42.98 -6.54
C LYS A 8 17.28 43.35 -5.41
N LEU A 9 18.59 43.45 -5.68
CA LEU A 9 19.58 43.88 -4.68
C LEU A 9 19.37 45.35 -4.30
N SER A 10 19.00 46.20 -5.25
CA SER A 10 18.71 47.61 -4.98
C SER A 10 17.49 47.78 -4.09
N SER A 11 16.43 47.01 -4.32
CA SER A 11 15.22 47.00 -3.48
C SER A 11 15.52 46.46 -2.08
N LEU A 12 16.20 45.31 -1.98
CA LEU A 12 16.58 44.72 -0.69
C LEU A 12 17.40 45.68 0.18
N LEU A 13 18.42 46.33 -0.40
CA LEU A 13 19.26 47.26 0.36
C LEU A 13 18.49 48.51 0.82
N LYS A 14 17.41 48.87 0.12
CA LYS A 14 16.50 49.93 0.57
C LYS A 14 15.67 49.46 1.77
N ILE A 15 15.13 48.24 1.72
CA ILE A 15 14.38 47.62 2.83
C ILE A 15 15.26 47.53 4.08
N ILE A 16 16.45 46.94 3.97
CA ILE A 16 17.37 46.80 5.12
C ILE A 16 17.68 48.17 5.75
N LYS A 17 17.85 49.21 4.92
CA LYS A 17 18.08 50.56 5.41
C LYS A 17 16.85 51.15 6.11
N CYS A 18 15.65 50.94 5.56
CA CYS A 18 14.40 51.49 6.10
C CYS A 18 13.97 50.79 7.39
N GLU A 19 13.98 49.46 7.41
CA GLU A 19 13.47 48.66 8.53
C GLU A 19 14.50 48.49 9.65
N VAL A 20 15.79 48.40 9.31
CA VAL A 20 16.85 48.05 10.28
C VAL A 20 17.84 49.18 10.52
N GLY A 21 17.79 50.24 9.71
CA GLY A 21 18.74 51.37 9.79
C GLY A 21 20.15 51.05 9.32
N ILE A 22 20.40 49.87 8.73
CA ILE A 22 21.73 49.42 8.32
C ILE A 22 22.01 49.87 6.88
N THR A 23 23.13 50.56 6.69
CA THR A 23 23.58 51.00 5.36
C THR A 23 24.43 49.94 4.66
N ALA A 24 24.45 49.94 3.33
CA ALA A 24 25.32 49.04 2.54
C ALA A 24 26.81 49.13 2.94
N LYS A 25 27.28 50.30 3.40
CA LYS A 25 28.64 50.49 3.91
C LYS A 25 28.89 49.76 5.24
N GLN A 26 27.91 49.73 6.13
CA GLN A 26 27.98 48.94 7.37
C GLN A 26 27.97 47.44 7.04
N ILE A 27 27.07 46.99 6.16
CA ILE A 27 27.02 45.59 5.72
C ILE A 27 28.37 45.13 5.15
N THR A 28 28.97 45.91 4.25
CA THR A 28 30.30 45.57 3.71
C THR A 28 31.40 45.54 4.77
N THR A 29 31.31 46.36 5.81
CA THR A 29 32.29 46.37 6.91
C THR A 29 32.13 45.12 7.79
N GLU A 30 30.90 44.79 8.17
CA GLU A 30 30.56 43.62 8.99
C GLU A 30 30.93 42.31 8.29
N LEU A 31 30.78 42.24 6.96
CA LEU A 31 31.14 41.06 6.16
C LEU A 31 32.62 41.01 5.75
N GLY A 32 33.43 42.01 6.10
CA GLY A 32 34.83 42.10 5.68
C GLY A 32 35.01 42.26 4.16
N PHE A 33 34.03 42.87 3.48
CA PHE A 33 34.10 43.17 2.05
C PHE A 33 34.79 44.52 1.81
N SER A 34 35.29 44.74 0.59
CA SER A 34 35.78 46.06 0.22
C SER A 34 34.60 47.05 0.15
N LYS A 35 34.83 48.30 0.53
CA LYS A 35 33.83 49.38 0.67
C LYS A 35 32.88 49.54 -0.54
N ASN A 36 33.35 49.19 -1.74
CA ASN A 36 32.58 49.34 -2.98
C ASN A 36 31.94 48.04 -3.48
N THR A 37 32.03 46.93 -2.74
CA THR A 37 31.57 45.60 -3.20
C THR A 37 30.09 45.59 -3.57
N LEU A 38 29.20 46.02 -2.66
CA LEU A 38 27.76 46.04 -2.92
C LEU A 38 27.36 47.09 -3.97
N THR A 39 28.08 48.22 -4.03
CA THR A 39 27.88 49.23 -5.09
C THR A 39 28.22 48.66 -6.47
N ASN A 40 29.32 47.92 -6.58
CA ASN A 40 29.72 47.27 -7.82
C ASN A 40 28.73 46.17 -8.22
N TRP A 41 28.17 45.43 -7.27
CA TRP A 41 27.13 44.42 -7.52
C TRP A 41 25.82 45.04 -8.03
N LYS A 42 25.40 46.18 -7.46
CA LYS A 42 24.26 46.95 -7.99
C LYS A 42 24.48 47.48 -9.41
N ASN A 43 25.74 47.64 -9.81
CA ASN A 43 26.15 48.11 -11.13
C ASN A 43 26.56 46.96 -12.06
N GLY A 44 26.17 45.72 -11.75
CA GLY A 44 26.31 44.56 -12.64
C GLY A 44 27.58 43.74 -12.48
N THR A 45 28.38 43.99 -11.45
CA THR A 45 29.49 43.07 -11.12
C THR A 45 28.94 41.79 -10.50
N ILE A 46 29.28 40.64 -11.11
CA ILE A 46 28.82 39.34 -10.65
C ILE A 46 29.51 38.97 -9.33
N PRO A 47 28.76 38.61 -8.26
CA PRO A 47 29.33 38.20 -7.00
C PRO A 47 30.01 36.83 -7.10
N LYS A 48 31.17 36.66 -6.46
CA LYS A 48 31.77 35.32 -6.27
C LYS A 48 30.89 34.49 -5.34
N LYS A 49 30.69 33.18 -5.62
CA LYS A 49 29.85 32.24 -4.82
C LYS A 49 30.09 32.40 -3.31
N SER A 50 31.34 32.36 -2.87
CA SER A 50 31.71 32.49 -1.45
C SER A 50 31.35 33.84 -0.81
N LYS A 51 31.34 34.93 -1.57
CA LYS A 51 30.89 36.24 -1.07
C LYS A 51 29.38 36.38 -1.12
N LEU A 52 28.72 35.78 -2.11
CA LEU A 52 27.27 35.75 -2.22
C LEU A 52 26.65 35.00 -1.04
N ILE A 53 27.17 33.81 -0.71
CA ILE A 53 26.72 33.01 0.45
C ILE A 53 26.83 33.83 1.73
N LYS A 54 28.01 34.41 2.00
CA LYS A 54 28.21 35.26 3.19
C LYS A 54 27.24 36.44 3.27
N PHE A 55 26.91 37.04 2.13
CA PHE A 55 25.93 38.13 2.08
C PHE A 55 24.51 37.63 2.36
N LEU A 56 24.13 36.48 1.82
CA LEU A 56 22.78 35.92 1.99
C LEU A 56 22.53 35.45 3.43
N SER A 57 23.48 34.74 4.04
CA SER A 57 23.38 34.36 5.46
C SER A 57 23.25 35.57 6.38
N TYR A 58 23.90 36.68 6.02
CA TYR A 58 23.75 37.93 6.76
C TYR A 58 22.36 38.54 6.57
N VAL A 59 21.83 38.55 5.35
CA VAL A 59 20.46 39.04 5.07
C VAL A 59 19.43 38.19 5.81
N GLU A 60 19.59 36.86 5.81
CA GLU A 60 18.74 35.92 6.56
C GLU A 60 18.78 36.20 8.06
N SER A 61 19.96 36.50 8.63
CA SER A 61 20.07 36.88 10.05
C SER A 61 19.35 38.19 10.43
N LEU A 62 19.01 39.01 9.43
CA LEU A 62 18.23 40.24 9.63
C LEU A 62 16.72 40.01 9.51
N GLN A 63 16.27 38.82 9.11
CA GLN A 63 14.87 38.52 8.84
C GLN A 63 13.98 38.77 10.07
N ASP A 64 14.43 38.36 11.26
CA ASP A 64 13.71 38.61 12.53
C ASP A 64 13.56 40.10 12.87
N ARG A 65 14.47 40.94 12.36
CA ARG A 65 14.47 42.40 12.59
C ARG A 65 13.67 43.16 11.52
N ILE A 66 13.52 42.57 10.33
CA ILE A 66 12.80 43.15 9.20
C ILE A 66 11.32 42.76 9.24
N GLY A 67 11.00 41.61 9.82
CA GLY A 67 9.65 41.05 9.80
C GLY A 67 9.27 40.49 8.43
N ASP A 68 7.99 40.21 8.24
CA ASP A 68 7.47 39.59 7.01
C ASP A 68 7.56 40.57 5.82
N ASN A 69 8.52 40.33 4.92
CA ASN A 69 8.76 41.14 3.72
C ASN A 69 8.95 40.27 2.46
N GLU A 70 7.99 40.33 1.54
CA GLU A 70 7.95 39.52 0.31
C GLU A 70 9.18 39.76 -0.59
N GLU A 71 9.69 40.99 -0.68
CA GLU A 71 10.87 41.29 -1.50
C GLU A 71 12.16 40.71 -0.93
N LEU A 72 12.27 40.60 0.40
CA LEU A 72 13.40 39.97 1.08
C LEU A 72 13.39 38.45 0.88
N GLU A 73 12.23 37.83 1.04
CA GLU A 73 12.05 36.39 0.86
C GLU A 73 12.30 35.99 -0.61
N ASP A 74 11.74 36.74 -1.56
CA ASP A 74 12.05 36.61 -2.98
C ASP A 74 13.56 36.68 -3.27
N PHE A 75 14.26 37.60 -2.61
CA PHE A 75 15.70 37.77 -2.83
C PHE A 75 16.49 36.55 -2.34
N LEU A 76 16.19 36.06 -1.13
CA LEU A 76 16.85 34.87 -0.58
C LEU A 76 16.57 33.64 -1.45
N ILE A 77 15.31 33.40 -1.81
CA ILE A 77 14.92 32.27 -2.66
C ILE A 77 15.63 32.30 -4.03
N LEU A 78 15.68 33.47 -4.67
CA LEU A 78 16.26 33.59 -6.01
C LEU A 78 17.77 33.32 -6.01
N PHE A 79 18.48 33.76 -4.95
CA PHE A 79 19.93 33.88 -4.97
C PHE A 79 20.69 32.95 -4.01
N THR A 80 20.02 32.22 -3.11
CA THR A 80 20.65 31.13 -2.31
C THR A 80 21.28 30.09 -3.24
N PRO A 81 22.62 29.89 -3.18
CA PRO A 81 23.30 28.95 -4.04
C PRO A 81 23.38 27.59 -3.34
N ASP A 82 22.35 26.75 -3.50
CA ASP A 82 22.43 25.31 -3.23
C ASP A 82 22.46 24.52 -4.53
N ASP A 83 23.36 23.53 -4.57
CA ASP A 83 23.69 22.73 -5.75
C ASP A 83 22.50 21.83 -6.21
N GLU A 84 21.41 21.74 -5.42
CA GLU A 84 20.14 21.09 -5.80
C GLU A 84 19.19 22.01 -6.60
N ILE A 85 19.38 23.33 -6.54
CA ILE A 85 18.47 24.31 -7.14
C ILE A 85 18.76 24.52 -8.64
N GLU A 86 19.93 24.14 -9.14
CA GLU A 86 20.29 24.34 -10.56
C GLU A 86 19.51 23.40 -11.51
N GLN A 87 19.07 22.22 -11.03
CA GLN A 87 18.14 21.35 -11.75
C GLN A 87 16.68 21.84 -11.64
N GLN A 88 16.29 22.43 -10.50
CA GLN A 88 14.95 23.00 -10.29
C GLN A 88 14.74 24.34 -11.02
N LYS A 89 15.80 25.14 -11.21
CA LYS A 89 15.78 26.45 -11.90
C LYS A 89 15.49 26.35 -13.39
N LYS A 90 15.70 25.18 -14.02
CA LYS A 90 15.30 24.93 -15.41
C LYS A 90 13.84 24.47 -15.54
N TYR A 91 13.17 24.14 -14.42
CA TYR A 91 11.85 23.47 -14.39
C TYR A 91 10.69 24.34 -13.83
N ASN A 92 10.93 25.37 -12.99
CA ASN A 92 9.85 25.98 -12.19
C ASN A 92 9.66 27.52 -12.33
N LYS A 93 8.95 27.97 -13.37
CA LYS A 93 8.15 29.22 -13.31
C LYS A 93 6.66 28.94 -13.46
N THR A 94 6.32 27.92 -14.25
CA THR A 94 4.96 27.39 -14.46
C THR A 94 4.44 26.60 -13.26
N ASN A 95 5.33 25.98 -12.48
CA ASN A 95 4.98 25.13 -11.33
C ASN A 95 4.71 25.92 -10.04
N ILE A 96 5.26 27.12 -9.86
CA ILE A 96 5.00 27.93 -8.65
C ILE A 96 3.55 28.41 -8.61
N GLN A 97 3.02 28.88 -9.75
CA GLN A 97 1.61 29.26 -9.83
C GLN A 97 0.71 28.05 -9.61
N LYS A 98 1.04 26.90 -10.23
CA LYS A 98 0.33 25.64 -10.01
C LYS A 98 0.29 25.26 -8.52
N ASN A 99 1.41 25.31 -7.82
CA ASN A 99 1.49 24.99 -6.40
C ASN A 99 0.68 25.98 -5.54
N LYS A 100 0.63 27.27 -5.90
CA LYS A 100 -0.22 28.27 -5.24
C LYS A 100 -1.72 27.96 -5.44
N GLU A 101 -2.13 27.56 -6.64
CA GLU A 101 -3.51 27.16 -6.92
C GLU A 101 -3.87 25.85 -6.21
N THR A 102 -2.99 24.84 -6.24
CA THR A 102 -3.17 23.57 -5.52
C THR A 102 -3.29 23.82 -4.01
N PHE A 103 -2.41 24.64 -3.42
CA PHE A 103 -2.52 25.04 -2.03
C PHE A 103 -3.89 25.66 -1.72
N LYS A 104 -4.33 26.63 -2.51
CA LYS A 104 -5.61 27.31 -2.33
C LYS A 104 -6.77 26.31 -2.42
N SER A 105 -6.75 25.42 -3.40
CA SER A 105 -7.75 24.37 -3.59
C SER A 105 -7.83 23.46 -2.36
N ASN A 106 -6.69 22.91 -1.93
CA ASN A 106 -6.60 22.02 -0.77
C ASN A 106 -7.02 22.71 0.52
N PHE A 107 -6.62 23.97 0.72
CA PHE A 107 -6.99 24.74 1.90
C PHE A 107 -8.50 25.03 1.96
N ASN A 108 -9.14 25.29 0.82
CA ASN A 108 -10.60 25.42 0.75
C ASN A 108 -11.29 24.08 0.99
N ASN A 109 -10.79 22.97 0.43
CA ASN A 109 -11.32 21.63 0.68
C ASN A 109 -11.23 21.25 2.16
N LEU A 110 -10.13 21.60 2.84
CA LEU A 110 -9.97 21.45 4.28
C LEU A 110 -11.05 22.23 5.04
N ILE A 111 -11.21 23.53 4.75
CA ILE A 111 -12.23 24.37 5.39
C ILE A 111 -13.64 23.80 5.14
N ASP A 112 -13.93 23.32 3.94
CA ASP A 112 -15.22 22.73 3.59
C ASP A 112 -15.48 21.40 4.29
N PHE A 113 -14.42 20.59 4.49
CA PHE A 113 -14.45 19.38 5.31
C PHE A 113 -14.77 19.72 6.78
N LEU A 114 -14.03 20.64 7.37
CA LEU A 114 -14.26 21.10 8.75
C LEU A 114 -15.69 21.66 8.91
N ASN A 115 -16.20 22.41 7.91
CA ASN A 115 -17.57 22.96 7.93
C ASN A 115 -18.64 21.88 7.86
N SER A 116 -18.42 20.80 7.10
CA SER A 116 -19.32 19.64 7.14
C SER A 116 -19.28 18.91 8.47
N GLY A 117 -18.14 18.92 9.17
CA GLY A 117 -18.01 18.27 10.47
C GLY A 117 -18.86 18.90 11.58
N LEU A 118 -19.26 20.16 11.43
CA LEU A 118 -20.18 20.84 12.36
C LEU A 118 -21.59 20.24 12.40
N ASN A 119 -21.96 19.39 11.44
CA ASN A 119 -23.29 18.79 11.32
C ASN A 119 -23.19 17.28 10.99
N PHE A 120 -22.31 16.51 11.65
CA PHE A 120 -22.26 15.05 11.48
C PHE A 120 -23.60 14.40 11.90
N HIS A 121 -24.56 14.32 10.99
CA HIS A 121 -25.64 13.38 11.08
C HIS A 121 -25.11 12.01 10.65
N SER A 122 -25.25 11.05 11.55
CA SER A 122 -24.66 9.70 11.58
C SER A 122 -24.95 8.79 10.37
N SER A 123 -25.67 9.26 9.35
CA SER A 123 -26.19 8.45 8.23
C SER A 123 -25.44 8.55 6.90
N ILE A 124 -24.45 9.45 6.77
CA ILE A 124 -23.82 9.73 5.46
C ILE A 124 -22.50 8.95 5.25
N TYR A 125 -21.91 8.39 6.30
CA TYR A 125 -20.61 7.75 6.23
C TYR A 125 -20.64 6.33 6.83
N ASN A 126 -20.16 5.34 6.06
CA ASN A 126 -19.82 4.00 6.56
C ASN A 126 -18.58 4.10 7.46
N ILE A 127 -18.73 4.64 8.67
CA ILE A 127 -17.72 4.69 9.73
C ILE A 127 -18.33 4.13 11.01
N THR A 128 -17.50 3.52 11.84
CA THR A 128 -17.91 2.94 13.12
C THR A 128 -18.31 4.05 14.10
N ASP A 129 -19.09 3.73 15.14
CA ASP A 129 -19.48 4.72 16.16
C ASP A 129 -18.26 5.27 16.91
N LEU A 130 -17.19 4.46 17.04
CA LEU A 130 -15.88 4.87 17.55
C LEU A 130 -15.21 5.93 16.67
N GLN A 131 -15.11 5.68 15.35
CA GLN A 131 -14.55 6.65 14.41
C GLN A 131 -15.38 7.94 14.34
N LYS A 132 -16.69 7.86 14.61
CA LYS A 132 -17.53 9.06 14.76
C LYS A 132 -17.12 9.86 16.00
N GLN A 133 -17.02 9.22 17.16
CA GLN A 133 -16.60 9.87 18.41
C GLN A 133 -15.18 10.47 18.28
N GLU A 134 -14.26 9.75 17.66
CA GLU A 134 -12.90 10.24 17.41
C GLU A 134 -12.91 11.47 16.49
N LEU A 135 -13.64 11.43 15.37
CA LEU A 135 -13.81 12.61 14.51
C LEU A 135 -14.46 13.77 15.27
N GLU A 136 -15.48 13.53 16.08
CA GLU A 136 -16.11 14.56 16.92
C GLU A 136 -15.12 15.17 17.91
N SER A 137 -14.18 14.39 18.45
CA SER A 137 -13.14 14.87 19.37
C SER A 137 -12.00 15.64 18.70
N ASN A 138 -11.68 15.32 17.45
CA ASN A 138 -10.58 15.95 16.69
C ASN A 138 -11.05 17.14 15.83
N LEU A 139 -12.36 17.39 15.76
CA LEU A 139 -12.96 18.43 14.92
C LEU A 139 -13.65 19.51 15.77
N PRO A 140 -13.81 20.73 15.23
CA PRO A 140 -14.40 21.81 16.01
C PRO A 140 -15.85 21.53 16.37
N ASN A 141 -16.20 21.73 17.64
CA ASN A 141 -17.59 21.68 18.09
C ASN A 141 -18.33 22.98 17.71
N LYS A 142 -19.41 22.86 16.94
CA LYS A 142 -20.27 23.98 16.50
C LYS A 142 -20.76 24.87 17.63
N TYR A 143 -20.92 24.34 18.84
CA TYR A 143 -21.38 25.10 20.01
C TYR A 143 -20.26 25.84 20.74
N GLU A 144 -18.99 25.54 20.44
CA GLU A 144 -17.81 26.08 21.12
C GLU A 144 -17.03 27.08 20.26
N ILE A 145 -17.36 27.19 18.97
CA ILE A 145 -16.63 28.04 18.03
C ILE A 145 -17.51 29.08 17.33
N ASP A 146 -17.02 30.32 17.26
CA ASP A 146 -17.67 31.41 16.52
C ASP A 146 -17.64 31.18 14.99
N SER A 147 -16.52 30.68 14.48
CA SER A 147 -16.32 30.35 13.07
C SER A 147 -15.14 29.40 12.89
N ILE A 148 -15.15 28.58 11.84
CA ILE A 148 -14.03 27.67 11.52
C ILE A 148 -12.75 28.44 11.25
N GLN A 149 -12.85 29.63 10.66
CA GLN A 149 -11.67 30.44 10.35
C GLN A 149 -10.97 30.93 11.62
N LYS A 150 -11.76 31.33 12.64
CA LYS A 150 -11.25 31.69 13.97
C LYS A 150 -10.62 30.51 14.68
N TRP A 151 -11.33 29.39 14.70
CA TRP A 151 -10.84 28.16 15.32
C TRP A 151 -9.55 27.67 14.66
N LEU A 152 -9.52 27.58 13.32
CA LEU A 152 -8.34 27.15 12.57
C LEU A 152 -7.15 28.11 12.74
N ALA A 153 -7.40 29.42 12.90
CA ALA A 153 -6.36 30.39 13.23
C ALA A 153 -5.72 30.10 14.60
N SER A 154 -6.53 29.71 15.59
CA SER A 154 -6.07 29.29 16.92
C SER A 154 -5.24 28.01 16.84
N GLU A 155 -5.75 26.96 16.20
CA GLU A 155 -5.06 25.67 16.05
C GLU A 155 -3.72 25.81 15.33
N LEU A 156 -3.67 26.58 14.24
CA LEU A 156 -2.45 26.85 13.48
C LEU A 156 -1.59 27.96 14.10
N LYS A 157 -2.00 28.60 15.20
CA LYS A 157 -1.27 29.72 15.84
C LYS A 157 -0.87 30.80 14.82
N VAL A 158 -1.85 31.29 14.08
CA VAL A 158 -1.75 32.34 13.03
C VAL A 158 -2.90 33.33 13.18
N SER A 159 -2.86 34.46 12.46
CA SER A 159 -3.97 35.41 12.50
C SER A 159 -5.16 34.96 11.64
N GLU A 160 -6.37 35.38 12.01
CA GLU A 160 -7.58 35.19 11.17
C GLU A 160 -7.39 35.79 9.77
N SER A 161 -6.65 36.91 9.67
CA SER A 161 -6.33 37.54 8.40
C SER A 161 -5.45 36.66 7.51
N GLN A 162 -4.51 35.89 8.08
CA GLN A 162 -3.71 34.92 7.33
C GLN A 162 -4.58 33.79 6.77
N ILE A 163 -5.48 33.21 7.58
CA ILE A 163 -6.44 32.20 7.12
C ILE A 163 -7.31 32.74 5.97
N SER A 164 -7.84 33.95 6.12
CA SER A 164 -8.65 34.59 5.08
C SER A 164 -7.86 34.85 3.79
N ASN A 165 -6.62 35.30 3.91
CA ASN A 165 -5.75 35.55 2.75
C ASN A 165 -5.38 34.25 2.02
N TRP A 166 -5.10 33.17 2.74
CA TRP A 166 -4.84 31.84 2.17
C TRP A 166 -6.06 31.28 1.45
N LYS A 167 -7.24 31.34 2.09
CA LYS A 167 -8.51 30.92 1.50
C LYS A 167 -8.78 31.61 0.16
N ASN A 168 -8.50 32.90 0.09
CA ASN A 168 -8.70 33.73 -1.09
C ASN A 168 -7.55 33.65 -2.12
N GLY A 169 -6.42 33.05 -1.77
CA GLY A 169 -5.20 33.02 -2.59
C GLY A 169 -4.46 34.35 -2.68
N LYS A 170 -4.69 35.28 -1.73
CA LYS A 170 -3.99 36.58 -1.69
C LYS A 170 -2.55 36.44 -1.23
N THR A 171 -2.28 35.48 -0.36
CA THR A 171 -0.94 35.17 0.13
C THR A 171 -0.70 33.66 0.08
N PHE A 172 0.57 33.27 -0.01
CA PHE A 172 1.01 31.89 0.13
C PHE A 172 1.57 31.69 1.55
N PRO A 173 1.39 30.53 2.20
CA PRO A 173 1.99 30.27 3.50
C PRO A 173 3.51 30.18 3.42
N THR A 174 4.19 30.66 4.46
CA THR A 174 5.62 30.41 4.67
C THR A 174 5.88 28.93 4.94
N LEU A 175 7.13 28.46 4.79
CA LEU A 175 7.51 27.08 5.12
C LEU A 175 7.10 26.67 6.54
N LYS A 176 7.31 27.56 7.51
CA LYS A 176 6.89 27.35 8.91
C LYS A 176 5.38 27.15 9.02
N ASN A 177 4.58 27.94 8.30
CA ASN A 177 3.12 27.80 8.33
C ASN A 177 2.63 26.60 7.52
N LEU A 178 3.33 26.21 6.44
CA LEU A 178 3.09 24.94 5.76
C LEU A 178 3.33 23.75 6.68
N GLN A 179 4.41 23.76 7.48
CA GLN A 179 4.66 22.73 8.49
C GLN A 179 3.57 22.66 9.56
N LYS A 180 3.01 23.80 9.97
CA LYS A 180 1.87 23.80 10.89
C LYS A 180 0.63 23.16 10.26
N ILE A 181 0.32 23.48 9.00
CA ILE A 181 -0.80 22.87 8.26
C ILE A 181 -0.55 21.37 8.06
N HIS A 182 0.68 20.99 7.75
CA HIS A 182 1.11 19.61 7.61
C HIS A 182 0.86 18.81 8.89
N ASN A 183 1.33 19.31 10.03
CA ASN A 183 1.16 18.66 11.32
C ASN A 183 -0.30 18.61 11.76
N PHE A 184 -1.06 19.68 11.49
CA PHE A 184 -2.50 19.72 11.78
C PHE A 184 -3.28 18.67 10.99
N CYS A 185 -2.93 18.46 9.71
CA CYS A 185 -3.56 17.47 8.84
C CYS A 185 -2.88 16.09 8.87
N ASN A 186 -1.92 15.85 9.77
CA ASN A 186 -1.17 14.59 9.87
C ASN A 186 -0.68 14.02 8.52
N LEU A 187 -0.09 14.88 7.69
CA LEU A 187 0.38 14.48 6.36
C LEU A 187 1.74 13.75 6.45
N GLN A 188 2.05 12.96 5.41
CA GLN A 188 3.30 12.17 5.34
C GLN A 188 4.49 12.94 4.77
N SER A 189 4.26 14.11 4.15
CA SER A 189 5.32 14.93 3.55
C SER A 189 4.92 16.40 3.55
N ASP A 190 5.88 17.26 3.92
CA ASP A 190 5.77 18.72 3.94
C ASP A 190 5.30 19.33 2.62
N THR A 191 5.44 18.59 1.50
CA THR A 191 5.12 19.06 0.15
C THR A 191 3.78 18.56 -0.37
N THR A 192 3.15 17.58 0.26
CA THR A 192 1.90 16.95 -0.21
C THR A 192 0.79 17.97 -0.44
N PHE A 193 0.64 18.91 0.51
CA PHE A 193 -0.44 19.90 0.49
C PHE A 193 -0.33 20.92 -0.66
N ILE A 194 0.83 21.01 -1.34
CA ILE A 194 1.07 21.96 -2.43
C ILE A 194 1.36 21.29 -3.79
N LEU A 195 1.65 19.98 -3.80
CA LEU A 195 1.97 19.23 -5.02
C LEU A 195 0.84 18.32 -5.50
N VAL A 196 -0.05 17.90 -4.60
CA VAL A 196 -1.12 16.92 -4.88
C VAL A 196 -2.46 17.55 -4.53
N ASP A 197 -3.44 17.43 -5.41
CA ASP A 197 -4.82 17.84 -5.10
C ASP A 197 -5.44 16.84 -4.11
N ILE A 198 -5.95 17.34 -2.99
CA ILE A 198 -6.58 16.58 -1.92
C ILE A 198 -8.08 16.88 -1.94
N PRO A 199 -8.92 15.98 -2.48
CA PRO A 199 -10.37 16.11 -2.44
C PRO A 199 -10.91 16.19 -1.00
N LYS A 200 -12.02 16.90 -0.81
CA LYS A 200 -12.70 17.04 0.49
C LYS A 200 -12.88 15.71 1.26
N LYS A 201 -13.26 14.64 0.56
CA LYS A 201 -13.51 13.31 1.16
C LYS A 201 -12.24 12.67 1.77
N ASP A 202 -11.07 13.04 1.26
CA ASP A 202 -9.79 12.45 1.62
C ASP A 202 -9.15 13.14 2.84
N PHE A 203 -9.76 14.24 3.32
CA PHE A 203 -9.41 14.82 4.62
C PHE A 203 -9.89 13.98 5.80
N ARG A 204 -11.01 13.26 5.67
CA ARG A 204 -11.57 12.45 6.77
C ARG A 204 -10.56 11.49 7.42
N PRO A 205 -9.84 10.61 6.67
CA PRO A 205 -8.87 9.71 7.28
C PRO A 205 -7.72 10.44 7.99
N LEU A 206 -7.42 11.68 7.62
CA LEU A 206 -6.34 12.47 8.24
C LEU A 206 -6.64 12.91 9.68
N PHE A 207 -7.91 12.88 10.09
CA PHE A 207 -8.36 13.22 11.45
C PHE A 207 -8.77 11.99 12.28
N LEU A 208 -8.43 10.78 11.81
CA LEU A 208 -8.63 9.52 12.53
C LEU A 208 -7.25 8.95 12.92
N LYS A 209 -6.79 9.24 14.13
CA LYS A 209 -5.56 8.68 14.70
C LYS A 209 -5.65 7.16 14.87
N SER A 210 -6.84 6.61 15.08
CA SER A 210 -7.06 5.15 15.06
C SER A 210 -6.53 4.50 13.78
N LEU A 211 -6.73 5.11 12.61
CA LEU A 211 -6.22 4.62 11.34
C LEU A 211 -4.69 4.72 11.24
N GLU A 212 -4.11 5.78 11.80
CA GLU A 212 -2.66 5.92 11.89
C GLU A 212 -2.06 4.80 12.75
N TYR A 213 -2.64 4.57 13.94
CA TYR A 213 -2.19 3.51 14.83
C TYR A 213 -2.36 2.13 14.18
N GLU A 214 -3.53 1.84 13.59
CA GLU A 214 -3.78 0.59 12.84
C GLU A 214 -2.73 0.36 11.75
N ARG A 215 -2.37 1.41 11.00
CA ARG A 215 -1.33 1.34 9.97
C ARG A 215 0.02 0.98 10.57
N HIS A 216 0.45 1.67 11.62
CA HIS A 216 1.75 1.40 12.25
C HIS A 216 1.81 0.02 12.91
N LEU A 217 0.73 -0.42 13.57
CA LEU A 217 0.62 -1.77 14.12
C LEU A 217 0.69 -2.82 13.00
N THR A 218 0.06 -2.56 11.86
CA THR A 218 0.10 -3.43 10.67
C THR A 218 1.50 -3.51 10.08
N GLU A 219 2.17 -2.37 9.89
CA GLU A 219 3.54 -2.29 9.41
C GLU A 219 4.49 -3.03 10.35
N PHE A 220 4.34 -2.85 11.66
CA PHE A 220 5.11 -3.58 12.66
C PHE A 220 4.92 -5.10 12.56
N LYS A 221 3.67 -5.59 12.47
CA LYS A 221 3.40 -7.04 12.31
C LYS A 221 4.10 -7.62 11.09
N GLN A 222 4.04 -6.92 9.95
CA GLN A 222 4.67 -7.34 8.70
C GLN A 222 6.20 -7.33 8.81
N ASN A 223 6.77 -6.26 9.36
CA ASN A 223 8.22 -6.11 9.52
C ASN A 223 8.78 -7.17 10.48
N TYR A 224 8.10 -7.43 11.60
CA TYR A 224 8.49 -8.47 12.54
C TYR A 224 8.50 -9.85 11.87
N LEU A 225 7.43 -10.26 11.18
CA LEU A 225 7.40 -11.56 10.49
C LEU A 225 8.48 -11.67 9.41
N LYS A 226 8.69 -10.61 8.63
CA LYS A 226 9.75 -10.56 7.62
C LYS A 226 11.12 -10.73 8.25
N PHE A 227 11.39 -10.03 9.35
CA PHE A 227 12.64 -10.13 10.08
C PHE A 227 12.89 -11.55 10.60
N ILE A 228 11.89 -12.19 11.22
CA ILE A 228 12.00 -13.58 11.67
C ILE A 228 12.25 -14.54 10.50
N LYS A 229 11.52 -14.37 9.40
CA LYS A 229 11.71 -15.16 8.18
C LYS A 229 13.16 -15.08 7.69
N GLU A 230 13.71 -13.87 7.62
CA GLU A 230 15.10 -13.63 7.22
C GLU A 230 16.12 -14.26 8.20
N LEU A 231 15.84 -14.24 9.51
CA LEU A 231 16.69 -14.90 10.51
C LEU A 231 16.71 -16.42 10.34
N ILE A 232 15.55 -17.05 10.12
CA ILE A 232 15.49 -18.50 9.89
C ILE A 232 16.26 -18.86 8.62
N ILE A 233 16.12 -18.08 7.54
CA ILE A 233 16.89 -18.28 6.30
C ILE A 233 18.40 -18.17 6.58
N LYS A 234 18.84 -17.14 7.31
CA LYS A 234 20.25 -16.96 7.69
C LYS A 234 20.79 -18.09 8.56
N SER A 235 19.96 -18.67 9.42
CA SER A 235 20.35 -19.75 10.32
C SER A 235 20.64 -21.08 9.62
N GLN A 236 20.22 -21.22 8.34
CA GLN A 236 20.32 -22.46 7.56
C GLN A 236 19.51 -23.64 8.13
N HIS A 237 18.57 -23.40 9.05
CA HIS A 237 17.70 -24.42 9.64
C HIS A 237 16.28 -24.45 9.03
N ILE A 238 16.15 -24.10 7.73
CA ILE A 238 14.84 -24.08 7.05
C ILE A 238 14.17 -25.46 7.08
N GLY A 239 14.91 -26.54 6.81
CA GLY A 239 14.37 -27.90 6.82
C GLY A 239 13.90 -28.36 8.20
N ASP A 240 14.61 -27.98 9.26
CA ASP A 240 14.21 -28.25 10.65
C ASP A 240 12.91 -27.50 11.00
N PHE A 241 12.80 -26.23 10.58
CA PHE A 241 11.58 -25.45 10.78
C PHE A 241 10.39 -26.03 10.02
N SER A 242 10.58 -26.39 8.75
CA SER A 242 9.54 -27.04 7.95
C SER A 242 9.06 -28.37 8.55
N SER A 243 9.99 -29.17 9.06
CA SER A 243 9.65 -30.40 9.80
C SER A 243 8.82 -30.09 11.04
N ALA A 244 9.18 -29.04 11.79
CA ALA A 244 8.43 -28.62 12.97
C ALA A 244 7.02 -28.08 12.60
N ILE A 245 6.88 -27.36 11.49
CA ILE A 245 5.57 -26.92 10.97
C ILE A 245 4.65 -28.12 10.72
N GLU A 246 5.15 -29.15 10.04
CA GLU A 246 4.38 -30.34 9.71
C GLU A 246 3.98 -31.14 10.96
N GLN A 247 4.92 -31.33 11.90
CA GLN A 247 4.69 -32.05 13.16
C GLN A 247 3.67 -31.35 14.06
N ASN A 248 3.65 -30.02 14.07
CA ASN A 248 2.73 -29.23 14.89
C ASN A 248 1.43 -28.88 14.16
N HIS A 249 1.23 -29.36 12.93
CA HIS A 249 0.05 -29.08 12.10
C HIS A 249 -0.24 -27.57 11.95
N CYS A 250 0.81 -26.77 11.75
CA CYS A 250 0.71 -25.31 11.68
C CYS A 250 0.30 -24.76 10.30
N LEU A 251 0.03 -25.62 9.32
CA LEU A 251 -0.50 -25.25 8.00
C LEU A 251 -2.02 -25.44 7.95
N LEU A 252 -2.73 -24.40 7.53
CA LEU A 252 -4.16 -24.42 7.25
C LEU A 252 -4.48 -25.10 5.92
N THR A 253 -3.64 -24.90 4.90
CA THR A 253 -3.75 -25.64 3.65
C THR A 253 -2.82 -26.85 3.66
N ASN A 254 -3.42 -28.04 3.54
CA ASN A 254 -2.66 -29.25 3.29
C ASN A 254 -2.08 -29.17 1.87
N LYS A 255 -0.82 -29.61 1.70
CA LYS A 255 -0.14 -29.77 0.40
C LYS A 255 -1.05 -30.41 -0.67
N TYR A 256 -1.86 -31.39 -0.28
CA TYR A 256 -2.84 -32.02 -1.18
C TYR A 256 -3.91 -31.05 -1.70
N LYS A 257 -4.44 -30.17 -0.83
CA LYS A 257 -5.43 -29.16 -1.22
C LYS A 257 -4.83 -28.06 -2.10
N ALA A 258 -3.58 -27.67 -1.86
CA ALA A 258 -2.88 -26.73 -2.74
C ALA A 258 -2.61 -27.33 -4.13
N LEU A 259 -2.23 -28.61 -4.18
CA LEU A 259 -2.12 -29.36 -5.43
C LEU A 259 -3.47 -29.48 -6.14
N ASP A 260 -4.55 -29.73 -5.42
CA ASP A 260 -5.91 -29.77 -5.97
C ASP A 260 -6.31 -28.40 -6.54
N ASN A 261 -6.09 -27.29 -5.84
CA ASN A 261 -6.39 -25.96 -6.36
C ASN A 261 -5.61 -25.65 -7.66
N ILE A 262 -4.32 -25.97 -7.71
CA ILE A 262 -3.48 -25.74 -8.90
C ILE A 262 -3.92 -26.63 -10.05
N ARG A 263 -4.27 -27.87 -9.73
CA ARG A 263 -4.86 -28.82 -10.66
C ARG A 263 -6.17 -28.26 -11.25
N ASP A 264 -7.08 -27.77 -10.41
CA ASP A 264 -8.36 -27.15 -10.83
C ASP A 264 -8.14 -25.97 -11.79
N GLU A 265 -7.17 -25.10 -11.48
CA GLU A 265 -6.82 -23.96 -12.33
C GLU A 265 -6.25 -24.39 -13.69
N ILE A 266 -5.37 -25.38 -13.73
CA ILE A 266 -4.82 -25.95 -14.97
C ILE A 266 -5.94 -26.52 -15.83
N PHE A 267 -6.90 -27.23 -15.22
CA PHE A 267 -8.05 -27.78 -15.92
C PHE A 267 -8.95 -26.69 -16.50
N ALA A 268 -9.27 -25.66 -15.71
CA ALA A 268 -10.04 -24.51 -16.18
C ALA A 268 -9.38 -23.83 -17.38
N LYS A 269 -8.06 -23.59 -17.32
CA LYS A 269 -7.31 -22.96 -18.42
C LYS A 269 -7.26 -23.83 -19.68
N ASN A 270 -7.14 -25.15 -19.53
CA ASN A 270 -7.23 -26.08 -20.65
C ASN A 270 -8.61 -25.99 -21.36
N ILE A 271 -9.71 -25.91 -20.61
CA ILE A 271 -11.06 -25.72 -21.18
C ILE A 271 -11.16 -24.39 -21.94
N ILE A 272 -10.62 -23.30 -21.39
CA ILE A 272 -10.59 -21.99 -22.05
C ILE A 272 -9.79 -22.07 -23.36
N PHE A 273 -8.62 -22.71 -23.34
CA PHE A 273 -7.82 -22.93 -24.55
C PHE A 273 -8.63 -23.69 -25.61
N LEU A 274 -9.22 -24.83 -25.24
CA LEU A 274 -10.01 -25.66 -26.16
C LEU A 274 -11.19 -24.88 -26.76
N ASN A 275 -11.89 -24.06 -25.96
CA ASN A 275 -12.97 -23.22 -26.47
C ASN A 275 -12.47 -22.18 -27.48
N LYS A 276 -11.38 -21.47 -27.16
CA LYS A 276 -10.81 -20.47 -28.08
C LYS A 276 -10.29 -21.12 -29.36
N ALA A 277 -9.63 -22.27 -29.27
CA ALA A 277 -9.17 -23.03 -30.43
C ALA A 277 -10.35 -23.56 -31.26
N PHE A 278 -11.40 -24.09 -30.63
CA PHE A 278 -12.62 -24.55 -31.28
C PHE A 278 -13.28 -23.42 -32.08
N ASN A 279 -13.52 -22.28 -31.45
CA ASN A 279 -14.15 -21.13 -32.10
C ASN A 279 -13.31 -20.57 -33.24
N LYS A 280 -12.00 -20.83 -33.27
CA LYS A 280 -11.08 -20.35 -34.30
C LYS A 280 -10.92 -21.31 -35.48
N CYS A 281 -10.86 -22.61 -35.21
CA CYS A 281 -10.63 -23.65 -36.23
C CYS A 281 -11.93 -24.21 -36.81
N LEU A 282 -13.02 -24.20 -36.04
CA LEU A 282 -14.27 -24.89 -36.36
C LEU A 282 -15.44 -23.91 -36.50
N THR A 283 -15.19 -22.70 -37.02
CA THR A 283 -16.19 -21.62 -37.20
C THR A 283 -17.43 -22.01 -38.01
N ASN A 284 -17.36 -23.08 -38.80
CA ASN A 284 -18.44 -23.56 -39.66
C ASN A 284 -19.14 -24.84 -39.13
N ASN A 285 -18.84 -25.27 -37.91
CA ASN A 285 -19.52 -26.43 -37.31
C ASN A 285 -20.96 -26.10 -36.93
N SER A 286 -21.87 -27.03 -37.18
CA SER A 286 -23.28 -26.94 -36.76
C SER A 286 -23.51 -27.27 -35.28
N ILE A 287 -22.44 -27.53 -34.52
CA ILE A 287 -22.46 -27.91 -33.11
C ILE A 287 -21.74 -26.86 -32.27
N SER A 288 -22.25 -26.60 -31.08
CA SER A 288 -21.60 -25.72 -30.09
C SER A 288 -20.33 -26.35 -29.51
N PHE A 289 -19.46 -25.53 -28.91
CA PHE A 289 -18.26 -26.02 -28.22
C PHE A 289 -18.59 -27.08 -27.17
N ILE A 290 -19.66 -26.87 -26.40
CA ILE A 290 -20.10 -27.78 -25.33
C ILE A 290 -20.55 -29.12 -25.93
N GLU A 291 -21.29 -29.10 -27.04
CA GLU A 291 -21.70 -30.32 -27.74
C GLU A 291 -20.51 -31.06 -28.36
N TRP A 292 -19.56 -30.33 -28.93
CA TRP A 292 -18.31 -30.91 -29.42
C TRP A 292 -17.52 -31.56 -28.29
N LEU A 293 -17.35 -30.87 -27.16
CA LEU A 293 -16.60 -31.35 -26.01
C LEU A 293 -17.25 -32.61 -25.44
N PHE A 294 -18.58 -32.64 -25.33
CA PHE A 294 -19.33 -33.82 -24.88
C PHE A 294 -19.12 -35.03 -25.79
N GLN A 295 -19.20 -34.85 -27.11
CA GLN A 295 -18.91 -35.92 -28.08
C GLN A 295 -17.48 -36.45 -27.97
N LYS A 296 -16.51 -35.56 -27.71
CA LYS A 296 -15.12 -35.96 -27.47
C LYS A 296 -14.99 -36.74 -26.16
N ILE A 297 -15.55 -36.26 -25.07
CA ILE A 297 -15.54 -36.93 -23.76
C ILE A 297 -16.11 -38.35 -23.87
N ALA A 298 -17.28 -38.51 -24.50
CA ALA A 298 -17.92 -39.80 -24.72
C ALA A 298 -17.06 -40.78 -25.54
N LYS A 299 -16.26 -40.28 -26.49
CA LYS A 299 -15.30 -41.07 -27.26
C LYS A 299 -14.13 -41.55 -26.40
N TYR A 300 -13.60 -40.71 -25.52
CA TYR A 300 -12.42 -41.01 -24.70
C TYR A 300 -12.72 -41.90 -23.48
N ARG A 301 -13.93 -41.81 -22.91
CA ARG A 301 -14.37 -42.70 -21.82
C ARG A 301 -14.39 -44.19 -22.20
N LYS A 302 -14.54 -44.51 -23.49
CA LYS A 302 -14.47 -45.89 -24.00
C LYS A 302 -13.08 -46.53 -23.87
N PHE A 303 -12.05 -45.73 -23.58
CA PHE A 303 -10.65 -46.16 -23.45
C PHE A 303 -10.12 -45.94 -22.02
N ASP A 304 -10.85 -46.48 -21.05
CA ASP A 304 -10.65 -46.26 -19.61
C ASP A 304 -9.22 -46.60 -19.12
N SER A 305 -8.55 -47.57 -19.76
CA SER A 305 -7.17 -47.96 -19.42
C SER A 305 -6.11 -46.89 -19.69
N LEU A 306 -6.42 -45.86 -20.48
CA LEU A 306 -5.52 -44.76 -20.85
C LEU A 306 -5.69 -43.51 -19.97
N LEU A 307 -6.58 -43.55 -18.97
CA LEU A 307 -6.90 -42.45 -18.05
C LEU A 307 -6.20 -42.58 -16.68
N ASN A 308 -5.43 -43.66 -16.46
CA ASN A 308 -4.79 -43.99 -15.18
C ASN A 308 -3.43 -43.32 -14.92
N GLU A 309 -3.01 -42.32 -15.72
CA GLU A 309 -1.85 -41.50 -15.34
C GLU A 309 -2.27 -40.60 -14.17
N GLU A 310 -1.79 -40.92 -12.97
CA GLU A 310 -1.95 -40.13 -11.77
C GLU A 310 -1.02 -38.90 -11.82
N PHE A 311 -1.57 -37.70 -11.67
CA PHE A 311 -0.81 -36.45 -11.62
C PHE A 311 -0.59 -36.10 -10.16
N GLU A 312 0.25 -36.89 -9.49
CA GLU A 312 0.44 -36.84 -8.05
C GLU A 312 1.43 -35.76 -7.61
N ASP A 313 2.37 -35.38 -8.48
CA ASP A 313 3.44 -34.45 -8.13
C ASP A 313 3.38 -33.11 -8.88
N VAL A 314 4.10 -32.13 -8.32
CA VAL A 314 4.23 -30.77 -8.86
C VAL A 314 4.83 -30.76 -10.28
N LYS A 315 5.71 -31.73 -10.57
CA LYS A 315 6.46 -31.79 -11.82
C LYS A 315 5.54 -32.17 -12.97
N ASP A 316 4.67 -33.16 -12.76
CA ASP A 316 3.66 -33.57 -13.72
C ASP A 316 2.69 -32.44 -14.04
N LEU A 317 2.21 -31.73 -13.01
CA LEU A 317 1.34 -30.57 -13.18
C LEU A 317 2.03 -29.43 -13.95
N LYS A 318 3.32 -29.20 -13.67
CA LYS A 318 4.11 -28.18 -14.37
C LYS A 318 4.30 -28.54 -15.86
N ASP A 319 4.64 -29.78 -16.16
CA ASP A 319 4.79 -30.26 -17.54
C ASP A 319 3.49 -30.10 -18.34
N ILE A 320 2.33 -30.24 -17.69
CA ILE A 320 1.02 -29.98 -18.29
C ILE A 320 0.80 -28.48 -18.51
N ALA A 321 1.08 -27.65 -17.51
CA ALA A 321 0.93 -26.20 -17.58
C ALA A 321 1.78 -25.60 -18.71
N ASP A 322 3.04 -26.03 -18.84
CA ASP A 322 3.93 -25.60 -19.91
C ASP A 322 3.41 -25.98 -21.30
N LYS A 323 2.78 -27.16 -21.44
CA LYS A 323 2.14 -27.57 -22.70
C LYS A 323 0.94 -26.69 -23.03
N ILE A 324 0.12 -26.33 -22.05
CA ILE A 324 -1.04 -25.43 -22.24
C ILE A 324 -0.56 -24.03 -22.62
N GLU A 325 0.45 -23.48 -21.96
CA GLU A 325 1.03 -22.18 -22.30
C GLU A 325 1.61 -22.15 -23.71
N TYR A 326 2.29 -23.23 -24.10
CA TYR A 326 2.76 -23.36 -25.48
C TYR A 326 1.60 -23.40 -26.48
N ALA A 327 0.50 -24.07 -26.14
CA ALA A 327 -0.70 -24.11 -26.97
C ALA A 327 -1.37 -22.73 -27.11
N PHE A 328 -1.41 -21.92 -26.04
CA PHE A 328 -1.85 -20.52 -26.11
C PHE A 328 -0.93 -19.67 -27.02
N LYS A 329 0.39 -19.86 -26.96
CA LYS A 329 1.31 -19.17 -27.91
C LYS A 329 1.01 -19.54 -29.37
N ILE A 330 0.65 -20.78 -29.66
CA ILE A 330 0.24 -21.21 -31.01
C ILE A 330 -1.08 -20.55 -31.41
N LEU A 331 -2.02 -20.46 -30.47
CA LEU A 331 -3.31 -19.80 -30.66
C LEU A 331 -3.12 -18.32 -31.04
N ASP A 332 -2.26 -17.59 -30.33
CA ASP A 332 -1.96 -16.18 -30.59
C ASP A 332 -1.26 -15.97 -31.94
N ASN A 333 -0.38 -16.90 -32.32
CA ASN A 333 0.35 -16.87 -33.59
C ASN A 333 -0.47 -17.28 -34.82
N ASN A 334 -1.79 -17.50 -34.69
CA ASN A 334 -2.71 -17.82 -35.80
C ASN A 334 -2.33 -19.06 -36.64
N ARG A 335 -1.70 -20.08 -36.05
CA ARG A 335 -1.29 -21.30 -36.76
C ARG A 335 -2.41 -22.34 -36.82
N THR A 336 -3.40 -22.12 -37.68
CA THR A 336 -4.67 -22.88 -37.71
C THR A 336 -4.49 -24.40 -37.90
N SER A 337 -3.55 -24.84 -38.74
CA SER A 337 -3.27 -26.27 -38.98
C SER A 337 -2.57 -26.98 -37.82
N GLU A 338 -1.86 -26.24 -36.97
CA GLU A 338 -1.31 -26.77 -35.73
C GLU A 338 -2.41 -26.88 -34.66
N LEU A 339 -3.27 -25.87 -34.55
CA LEU A 339 -4.39 -25.83 -33.60
C LEU A 339 -5.40 -26.97 -33.78
N GLU A 340 -5.71 -27.35 -35.01
CA GLU A 340 -6.57 -28.51 -35.29
C GLU A 340 -6.00 -29.82 -34.70
N LYS A 341 -4.66 -29.99 -34.73
CA LYS A 341 -4.01 -31.15 -34.12
C LYS A 341 -4.09 -31.11 -32.59
N TRP A 342 -4.04 -29.91 -32.00
CA TRP A 342 -4.18 -29.72 -30.55
C TRP A 342 -5.60 -29.99 -30.05
N LEU A 343 -6.63 -29.67 -30.84
CA LEU A 343 -8.03 -30.02 -30.56
C LEU A 343 -8.28 -31.53 -30.55
N GLU A 344 -7.49 -32.31 -31.30
CA GLU A 344 -7.53 -33.77 -31.30
C GLU A 344 -6.49 -34.40 -30.35
N PHE A 345 -5.72 -33.58 -29.63
CA PHE A 345 -4.62 -34.07 -28.80
C PHE A 345 -5.15 -34.75 -27.55
N SER A 346 -4.95 -36.07 -27.49
CA SER A 346 -5.57 -36.91 -26.48
C SER A 346 -5.26 -36.49 -25.04
N SER A 347 -4.08 -35.92 -24.73
CA SER A 347 -3.74 -35.52 -23.37
C SER A 347 -4.61 -34.36 -22.84
N PHE A 348 -4.93 -33.37 -23.68
CA PHE A 348 -5.80 -32.26 -23.26
C PHE A 348 -7.24 -32.69 -23.05
N LEU A 349 -7.75 -33.57 -23.91
CA LEU A 349 -9.09 -34.12 -23.74
C LEU A 349 -9.17 -35.10 -22.55
N LYS A 350 -8.14 -35.91 -22.32
CA LYS A 350 -8.03 -36.78 -21.14
C LYS A 350 -8.03 -35.99 -19.83
N LEU A 351 -7.32 -34.86 -19.79
CA LEU A 351 -7.30 -33.97 -18.62
C LEU A 351 -8.72 -33.50 -18.27
N VAL A 352 -9.45 -32.99 -19.26
CA VAL A 352 -10.85 -32.56 -19.08
C VAL A 352 -11.74 -33.73 -18.64
N VAL A 353 -11.60 -34.91 -19.25
CA VAL A 353 -12.37 -36.11 -18.87
C VAL A 353 -12.09 -36.54 -17.43
N LYS A 354 -10.83 -36.53 -17.00
CA LYS A 354 -10.43 -36.96 -15.65
C LYS A 354 -10.99 -36.03 -14.58
N TYR A 355 -10.99 -34.73 -14.85
CA TYR A 355 -11.47 -33.72 -13.92
C TYR A 355 -13.01 -33.69 -13.80
N LEU A 356 -13.70 -33.90 -14.92
CA LEU A 356 -15.16 -33.98 -14.96
C LEU A 356 -15.71 -35.33 -14.49
N LYS A 357 -14.87 -36.33 -14.22
CA LYS A 357 -15.26 -37.57 -13.51
C LYS A 357 -15.29 -37.28 -11.99
N GLN A 358 -16.28 -36.52 -11.54
CA GLN A 358 -16.64 -36.49 -10.11
C GLN A 358 -18.02 -37.14 -9.92
N GLU A 359 -18.01 -38.24 -9.16
CA GLU A 359 -19.11 -39.12 -8.71
C GLU A 359 -20.08 -39.68 -9.77
N GLU A 360 -20.68 -40.83 -9.46
CA GLU A 360 -21.57 -41.58 -10.36
C GLU A 360 -22.84 -40.77 -10.68
N LEU A 361 -22.82 -40.02 -11.76
CA LEU A 361 -24.01 -39.34 -12.28
C LEU A 361 -24.99 -40.36 -12.89
N CYS A 362 -26.28 -40.19 -12.56
CA CYS A 362 -27.33 -41.17 -12.87
C CYS A 362 -27.83 -41.12 -14.34
N SER A 363 -27.55 -40.06 -15.11
CA SER A 363 -28.00 -39.93 -16.51
C SER A 363 -27.12 -39.04 -17.40
N GLU A 364 -27.12 -39.30 -18.73
CA GLU A 364 -26.37 -38.51 -19.73
C GLU A 364 -26.81 -37.04 -19.82
N GLU A 365 -28.07 -36.74 -19.49
CA GLU A 365 -28.62 -35.38 -19.54
C GLU A 365 -28.16 -34.53 -18.34
N GLU A 366 -28.13 -35.10 -17.13
CA GLU A 366 -27.64 -34.42 -15.93
C GLU A 366 -26.16 -34.06 -16.08
N GLU A 367 -25.37 -34.99 -16.61
CA GLU A 367 -23.95 -34.76 -16.87
C GLU A 367 -23.72 -33.64 -17.89
N LYS A 368 -24.51 -33.59 -18.95
CA LYS A 368 -24.39 -32.55 -19.98
C LYS A 368 -24.68 -31.16 -19.40
N GLU A 369 -25.66 -31.03 -18.50
CA GLU A 369 -25.96 -29.75 -17.85
C GLU A 369 -24.90 -29.34 -16.82
N GLU A 370 -24.28 -30.29 -16.11
CA GLU A 370 -23.20 -30.00 -15.17
C GLU A 370 -21.92 -29.53 -15.89
N ILE A 371 -21.52 -30.23 -16.96
CA ILE A 371 -20.41 -29.80 -17.82
C ILE A 371 -20.68 -28.41 -18.37
N LYS A 372 -21.90 -28.16 -18.83
CA LYS A 372 -22.30 -26.86 -19.38
C LYS A 372 -22.22 -25.75 -18.33
N LYS A 373 -22.70 -25.99 -17.11
CA LYS A 373 -22.57 -25.05 -15.99
C LYS A 373 -21.10 -24.76 -15.70
N TYR A 374 -20.30 -25.81 -15.51
CA TYR A 374 -18.88 -25.70 -15.20
C TYR A 374 -18.11 -24.92 -16.27
N VAL A 375 -18.31 -25.27 -17.55
CA VAL A 375 -17.69 -24.57 -18.68
C VAL A 375 -18.10 -23.09 -18.66
N ASN A 376 -19.39 -22.78 -18.55
CA ASN A 376 -19.87 -21.40 -18.55
C ASN A 376 -19.31 -20.55 -17.39
N ASP A 377 -19.14 -21.14 -16.21
CA ASP A 377 -18.58 -20.45 -15.05
C ASP A 377 -17.11 -20.03 -15.27
N HIS A 378 -16.36 -20.75 -16.11
CA HIS A 378 -14.92 -20.53 -16.32
C HIS A 378 -14.56 -19.83 -17.64
N LEU A 379 -15.48 -19.77 -18.62
CA LEU A 379 -15.21 -19.17 -19.94
C LEU A 379 -14.95 -17.65 -19.91
N ASN A 380 -15.34 -16.96 -18.84
CA ASN A 380 -15.15 -15.51 -18.69
C ASN A 380 -13.84 -15.11 -17.97
N ILE A 381 -13.01 -16.08 -17.58
CA ILE A 381 -11.75 -15.81 -16.87
C ILE A 381 -10.67 -15.41 -17.88
N GLU A 382 -9.99 -14.28 -17.64
CA GLU A 382 -8.86 -13.83 -18.48
C GLU A 382 -7.69 -14.84 -18.42
N HIS A 383 -6.90 -14.91 -19.50
CA HIS A 383 -5.71 -15.78 -19.53
C HIS A 383 -4.57 -15.09 -18.79
N ASP A 384 -4.04 -15.78 -17.78
CA ASP A 384 -2.84 -15.40 -17.05
C ASP A 384 -1.84 -16.54 -17.16
N ASN A 385 -0.55 -16.23 -17.14
CA ASN A 385 0.52 -17.21 -17.31
C ASN A 385 0.46 -18.28 -16.19
N LEU A 386 0.11 -19.51 -16.54
CA LEU A 386 0.01 -20.67 -15.65
C LEU A 386 1.33 -20.95 -14.91
N ASN A 387 2.47 -20.56 -15.47
CA ASN A 387 3.75 -20.71 -14.78
C ASN A 387 3.82 -19.91 -13.46
N ASN A 388 2.99 -18.88 -13.30
CA ASN A 388 2.88 -18.13 -12.05
C ASN A 388 2.33 -18.99 -10.91
N LEU A 389 1.52 -20.02 -11.20
CA LEU A 389 0.98 -20.94 -10.20
C LEU A 389 2.06 -21.82 -9.56
N PHE A 390 3.18 -21.99 -10.25
CA PHE A 390 4.30 -22.83 -9.81
C PHE A 390 5.46 -22.04 -9.22
N ILE A 391 5.40 -20.70 -9.25
CA ILE A 391 6.45 -19.84 -8.67
C ILE A 391 6.63 -20.12 -7.18
N GLU A 392 5.53 -20.41 -6.47
CA GLU A 392 5.55 -20.76 -5.03
C GLU A 392 5.80 -22.25 -4.74
N LEU A 393 5.66 -23.13 -5.75
CA LEU A 393 5.86 -24.58 -5.61
C LEU A 393 7.27 -25.06 -6.02
N HIS A 394 8.13 -24.15 -6.49
CA HIS A 394 9.43 -24.47 -7.09
C HIS A 394 10.54 -24.85 -6.12
N PHE A 395 10.14 -25.34 -4.96
CA PHE A 395 10.98 -25.50 -3.80
C PHE A 395 11.12 -27.00 -3.54
N GLU A 396 12.34 -27.46 -3.22
CA GLU A 396 12.54 -28.78 -2.62
C GLU A 396 11.50 -28.96 -1.50
N ASN A 397 10.90 -30.15 -1.34
CA ASN A 397 9.72 -30.38 -0.47
C ASN A 397 9.79 -29.67 0.90
N ASP A 398 11.01 -29.49 1.43
CA ASP A 398 11.34 -28.85 2.70
C ASP A 398 11.18 -27.31 2.73
N TYR A 399 10.87 -26.65 1.62
CA TYR A 399 10.72 -25.18 1.55
C TYR A 399 9.28 -24.73 1.33
N TYR A 400 8.39 -25.62 0.85
CA TYR A 400 6.98 -25.31 0.66
C TYR A 400 6.30 -25.00 2.00
N ALA A 401 6.49 -25.86 3.00
CA ALA A 401 5.89 -25.66 4.33
C ALA A 401 6.34 -24.33 4.96
N PHE A 402 7.63 -23.98 4.82
CA PHE A 402 8.18 -22.71 5.28
C PHE A 402 7.50 -21.49 4.63
N GLU A 403 7.44 -21.44 3.30
CA GLU A 403 6.84 -20.30 2.58
C GLU A 403 5.34 -20.19 2.86
N GLN A 404 4.64 -21.32 2.82
CA GLN A 404 3.20 -21.38 3.06
C GLN A 404 2.85 -20.98 4.50
N PHE A 405 3.64 -21.40 5.49
CA PHE A 405 3.47 -20.99 6.89
C PHE A 405 3.53 -19.47 7.04
N PHE A 406 4.55 -18.81 6.50
CA PHE A 406 4.69 -17.35 6.63
C PHE A 406 3.59 -16.60 5.87
N LYS A 407 3.14 -17.13 4.72
CA LYS A 407 2.03 -16.57 3.95
C LYS A 407 0.71 -16.67 4.73
N GLU A 408 0.35 -17.86 5.19
CA GLU A 408 -0.89 -18.09 5.94
C GLU A 408 -0.88 -17.35 7.28
N PHE A 409 0.25 -17.36 7.99
CA PHE A 409 0.34 -16.65 9.27
C PHE A 409 0.17 -15.14 9.08
N ARG A 410 0.78 -14.56 8.05
CA ARG A 410 0.56 -13.16 7.67
C ARG A 410 -0.91 -12.92 7.31
N ASP A 411 -1.49 -13.76 6.48
CA ASP A 411 -2.86 -13.55 6.00
C ASP A 411 -3.88 -13.66 7.14
N LEU A 412 -3.70 -14.58 8.08
CA LEU A 412 -4.49 -14.64 9.31
C LEU A 412 -4.33 -13.36 10.15
N LEU A 413 -3.10 -12.88 10.33
CA LEU A 413 -2.81 -11.67 11.12
C LEU A 413 -3.43 -10.40 10.54
N LEU A 414 -3.52 -10.30 9.21
CA LEU A 414 -3.97 -9.11 8.50
C LEU A 414 -5.47 -9.14 8.17
N TYR A 415 -6.01 -10.29 7.80
CA TYR A 415 -7.36 -10.39 7.24
C TYR A 415 -8.40 -10.96 8.19
N ARG A 416 -8.00 -11.44 9.39
CA ARG A 416 -8.94 -11.86 10.44
C ARG A 416 -10.01 -10.85 10.76
N ASP A 417 -9.71 -9.55 10.56
CA ASP A 417 -10.58 -8.46 10.98
C ASP A 417 -11.33 -7.76 9.84
N TYR A 418 -10.88 -7.90 8.60
CA TYR A 418 -11.37 -7.09 7.48
C TYR A 418 -12.14 -7.88 6.42
N SER A 419 -11.93 -9.21 6.31
CA SER A 419 -12.58 -10.00 5.27
C SER A 419 -12.77 -11.46 5.68
N PRO A 420 -13.86 -11.79 6.41
CA PRO A 420 -14.22 -13.18 6.73
C PRO A 420 -14.31 -14.04 5.47
N LYS A 421 -14.82 -13.48 4.36
CA LYS A 421 -14.93 -14.16 3.06
C LYS A 421 -13.57 -14.50 2.42
N TYR A 422 -12.54 -13.69 2.66
CA TYR A 422 -11.18 -14.01 2.19
C TYR A 422 -10.59 -15.17 3.00
N LEU A 423 -10.85 -15.20 4.31
CA LEU A 423 -10.44 -16.31 5.17
C LEU A 423 -11.23 -17.60 4.93
N GLU A 424 -12.51 -17.50 4.57
CA GLU A 424 -13.34 -18.64 4.11
C GLU A 424 -12.70 -19.38 2.93
N ASN A 425 -11.97 -18.67 2.06
CA ASN A 425 -11.24 -19.29 0.94
C ASN A 425 -9.89 -19.90 1.37
N LEU A 426 -9.28 -19.37 2.45
CA LEU A 426 -7.99 -19.85 2.98
C LEU A 426 -8.16 -21.08 3.88
N ILE A 427 -9.21 -21.12 4.70
CA ILE A 427 -9.47 -22.19 5.66
C ILE A 427 -10.31 -23.28 4.98
N PRO A 428 -9.94 -24.58 5.06
CA PRO A 428 -10.79 -25.67 4.57
C PRO A 428 -12.21 -25.63 5.16
N THR A 429 -13.20 -25.89 4.31
CA THR A 429 -14.64 -25.91 4.65
C THR A 429 -15.01 -26.85 5.80
N SER A 430 -14.09 -27.75 6.19
CA SER A 430 -14.22 -28.68 7.32
C SER A 430 -13.91 -28.08 8.70
N LEU A 431 -13.29 -26.89 8.76
CA LEU A 431 -13.09 -26.12 9.99
C LEU A 431 -14.14 -25.01 10.01
N SER A 432 -15.08 -25.06 10.95
CA SER A 432 -16.04 -23.96 11.14
C SER A 432 -15.28 -22.65 11.42
N LEU A 433 -15.72 -21.54 10.81
CA LEU A 433 -15.19 -20.20 11.06
C LEU A 433 -15.61 -19.68 12.45
N GLU A 434 -15.29 -20.44 13.48
CA GLU A 434 -15.39 -19.94 14.85
C GLU A 434 -14.15 -19.10 15.14
N THR A 435 -14.36 -17.93 15.70
CA THR A 435 -13.30 -16.95 16.01
C THR A 435 -12.22 -17.56 16.91
N ASP A 436 -12.63 -18.51 17.75
CA ASP A 436 -11.75 -19.28 18.63
C ASP A 436 -10.72 -20.13 17.87
N VAL A 437 -11.06 -20.64 16.68
CA VAL A 437 -10.15 -21.46 15.85
C VAL A 437 -9.02 -20.61 15.26
N ILE A 438 -9.34 -19.41 14.76
CA ILE A 438 -8.35 -18.49 14.21
C ILE A 438 -7.37 -18.04 15.29
N SER A 439 -7.88 -17.65 16.46
CA SER A 439 -7.02 -17.21 17.57
C SER A 439 -6.15 -18.35 18.12
N GLN A 440 -6.66 -19.58 18.19
CA GLN A 440 -5.87 -20.77 18.52
C GLN A 440 -4.76 -21.01 17.48
N GLN A 441 -5.05 -20.91 16.18
CA GLN A 441 -4.04 -21.09 15.14
C GLN A 441 -2.93 -20.03 15.22
N LEU A 442 -3.30 -18.76 15.42
CA LEU A 442 -2.34 -17.68 15.58
C LEU A 442 -1.40 -17.89 16.78
N GLN A 443 -1.95 -18.37 17.89
CA GLN A 443 -1.17 -18.72 19.08
C GLN A 443 -0.24 -19.90 18.82
N ALA A 444 -0.73 -20.97 18.18
CA ALA A 444 0.09 -22.12 17.81
C ALA A 444 1.25 -21.73 16.89
N ASN A 445 0.97 -20.93 15.84
CA ASN A 445 1.98 -20.44 14.91
C ASN A 445 3.04 -19.57 15.60
N PHE A 446 2.63 -18.69 16.50
CA PHE A 446 3.56 -17.87 17.27
C PHE A 446 4.40 -18.67 18.25
N GLN A 447 3.80 -19.67 18.90
CA GLN A 447 4.51 -20.56 19.82
C GLN A 447 5.59 -21.35 19.08
N LEU A 448 5.25 -21.92 17.91
CA LEU A 448 6.21 -22.60 17.04
C LEU A 448 7.40 -21.69 16.68
N LEU A 449 7.13 -20.44 16.27
CA LEU A 449 8.19 -19.48 15.97
C LEU A 449 9.06 -19.18 17.20
N SER A 450 8.44 -18.94 18.35
CA SER A 450 9.15 -18.59 19.58
C SER A 450 10.07 -19.73 20.02
N ASP A 451 9.56 -20.95 20.04
CA ASP A 451 10.32 -22.16 20.39
C ASP A 451 11.45 -22.39 19.40
N PHE A 452 11.22 -22.15 18.11
CA PHE A 452 12.26 -22.32 17.11
C PHE A 452 13.36 -21.27 17.23
N ILE A 453 12.99 -20.01 17.48
CA ILE A 453 13.95 -18.92 17.68
C ILE A 453 14.84 -19.21 18.89
N GLU A 454 14.25 -19.60 20.03
CA GLU A 454 15.03 -19.91 21.24
C GLU A 454 16.01 -21.08 21.04
N ASN A 455 15.63 -22.10 20.27
CA ASN A 455 16.41 -23.32 20.14
C ASN A 455 17.45 -23.29 19.00
N TYR A 456 17.19 -22.56 17.92
CA TYR A 456 17.98 -22.66 16.67
C TYR A 456 18.55 -21.34 16.17
N ILE A 457 18.05 -20.19 16.62
CA ILE A 457 18.50 -18.90 16.10
C ILE A 457 19.57 -18.28 16.99
N ILE A 458 20.79 -18.19 16.45
CA ILE A 458 21.89 -17.44 17.05
C ILE A 458 22.03 -16.12 16.28
N GLY A 459 21.43 -15.06 16.81
CA GLY A 459 21.51 -13.71 16.25
C GLY A 459 22.76 -12.95 16.71
N ASN A 460 23.13 -11.89 15.98
CA ASN A 460 24.08 -10.90 16.49
C ASN A 460 23.42 -10.03 17.59
N GLU A 461 24.22 -9.21 18.29
CA GLU A 461 23.73 -8.38 19.40
C GLU A 461 22.56 -7.45 19.01
N VAL A 462 22.57 -6.91 17.79
CA VAL A 462 21.50 -6.05 17.26
C VAL A 462 20.23 -6.85 17.00
N GLU A 463 20.36 -8.02 16.37
CA GLU A 463 19.23 -8.91 16.08
C GLU A 463 18.58 -9.42 17.37
N LEU A 464 19.38 -9.83 18.36
CA LEU A 464 18.89 -10.26 19.67
C LEU A 464 18.23 -9.13 20.45
N SER A 465 18.80 -7.91 20.40
CA SER A 465 18.20 -6.73 21.03
C SER A 465 16.83 -6.42 20.42
N TYR A 466 16.71 -6.46 19.09
CA TYR A 466 15.43 -6.25 18.43
C TYR A 466 14.40 -7.32 18.83
N LEU A 467 14.76 -8.61 18.83
CA LEU A 467 13.87 -9.69 19.27
C LEU A 467 13.37 -9.49 20.70
N ASN A 468 14.28 -9.19 21.63
CA ASN A 468 13.95 -9.00 23.04
C ASN A 468 12.90 -7.89 23.26
N LEU A 469 12.93 -6.84 22.44
CA LEU A 469 11.99 -5.73 22.53
C LEU A 469 10.71 -5.97 21.71
N ALA A 470 10.83 -6.51 20.49
CA ALA A 470 9.73 -6.65 19.56
C ALA A 470 8.85 -7.89 19.83
N THR A 471 9.41 -9.00 20.29
CA THR A 471 8.66 -10.25 20.53
C THR A 471 7.54 -10.09 21.58
N PRO A 472 7.76 -9.44 22.75
CA PRO A 472 6.68 -9.17 23.69
C PRO A 472 5.57 -8.32 23.10
N LEU A 473 5.93 -7.32 22.29
CA LEU A 473 4.98 -6.42 21.64
C LEU A 473 4.14 -7.15 20.58
N PHE A 474 4.78 -7.98 19.76
CA PHE A 474 4.09 -8.84 18.79
C PHE A 474 3.13 -9.82 19.48
N LYS A 475 3.54 -10.41 20.62
CA LYS A 475 2.67 -11.27 21.45
C LYS A 475 1.43 -10.54 21.96
N LYS A 476 1.56 -9.28 22.38
CA LYS A 476 0.40 -8.46 22.76
C LYS A 476 -0.55 -8.30 21.57
N LEU A 477 -0.02 -7.94 20.39
CA LEU A 477 -0.82 -7.72 19.18
C LEU A 477 -1.56 -8.97 18.66
N LEU A 478 -1.03 -10.16 18.93
CA LEU A 478 -1.71 -11.43 18.62
C LEU A 478 -3.00 -11.59 19.42
N ASN A 479 -2.96 -11.25 20.72
CA ASN A 479 -4.05 -11.44 21.68
C ASN A 479 -5.12 -10.35 21.64
N ILE A 480 -4.91 -9.28 20.87
CA ILE A 480 -5.92 -8.26 20.64
C ILE A 480 -6.85 -8.76 19.53
N ASP A 481 -7.88 -9.50 19.91
CA ASP A 481 -8.95 -9.92 19.00
C ASP A 481 -9.75 -8.68 18.57
N ASN A 482 -9.67 -8.25 17.30
CA ASN A 482 -10.45 -7.07 16.89
C ASN A 482 -11.93 -7.42 16.66
N ILE A 483 -12.30 -8.49 15.97
CA ILE A 483 -13.74 -8.67 15.64
C ILE A 483 -14.66 -8.88 16.85
N GLN A 484 -14.30 -9.74 17.82
CA GLN A 484 -15.16 -9.98 18.98
C GLN A 484 -15.20 -8.78 19.92
N ASN A 485 -14.07 -8.10 20.15
CA ASN A 485 -14.05 -6.89 20.97
C ASN A 485 -14.82 -5.75 20.30
N TRP A 486 -14.71 -5.54 18.99
CA TRP A 486 -15.42 -4.43 18.33
C TRP A 486 -16.95 -4.56 18.40
N ASN A 487 -17.51 -5.74 18.14
CA ASN A 487 -18.97 -5.96 18.20
C ASN A 487 -19.54 -6.00 19.63
N ILE A 488 -18.76 -6.48 20.61
CA ILE A 488 -19.12 -6.47 22.03
C ILE A 488 -18.94 -5.07 22.64
N MET A 489 -17.93 -4.30 22.22
CA MET A 489 -17.66 -2.94 22.69
C MET A 489 -18.65 -1.91 22.14
N LEU A 490 -19.06 -2.04 20.86
CA LEU A 490 -20.15 -1.24 20.27
C LEU A 490 -21.47 -1.37 21.07
N LYS A 491 -21.69 -2.50 21.76
CA LYS A 491 -22.86 -2.71 22.64
C LYS A 491 -22.67 -2.17 24.06
N THR A 492 -21.44 -1.99 24.53
CA THR A 492 -21.14 -1.76 25.96
C THR A 492 -20.58 -0.38 26.31
N LYS A 493 -20.31 0.50 25.32
CA LYS A 493 -19.77 1.87 25.53
C LYS A 493 -18.41 1.92 26.25
N LEU A 494 -17.57 0.90 26.10
CA LEU A 494 -16.21 0.81 26.67
C LEU A 494 -15.13 1.42 25.73
N ASP A 495 -15.53 2.46 24.99
CA ASP A 495 -14.96 2.91 23.72
C ASP A 495 -13.56 3.57 23.76
N PHE A 496 -13.01 3.92 24.94
CA PHE A 496 -11.66 4.54 25.01
C PHE A 496 -10.52 3.56 25.34
N SER A 497 -10.84 2.37 25.86
CA SER A 497 -9.81 1.41 26.29
C SER A 497 -8.93 0.91 25.14
N LEU A 498 -9.53 0.67 23.96
CA LEU A 498 -8.81 0.15 22.79
C LEU A 498 -7.96 1.22 22.10
N LEU A 499 -8.45 2.46 21.99
CA LEU A 499 -7.68 3.56 21.40
C LEU A 499 -6.47 3.91 22.28
N ASP A 500 -6.66 3.92 23.61
CA ASP A 500 -5.58 4.10 24.58
C ASP A 500 -4.56 2.94 24.50
N GLU A 501 -5.05 1.70 24.33
CA GLU A 501 -4.20 0.53 24.13
C GLU A 501 -3.42 0.60 22.81
N TYR A 502 -4.05 1.03 21.71
CA TYR A 502 -3.41 1.22 20.41
C TYR A 502 -2.37 2.33 20.45
N GLN A 503 -2.69 3.44 21.10
CA GLN A 503 -1.76 4.54 21.32
C GLN A 503 -0.56 4.09 22.15
N LYS A 504 -0.79 3.29 23.21
CA LYS A 504 0.28 2.73 24.04
C LYS A 504 1.18 1.80 23.23
N LEU A 505 0.60 0.89 22.45
CA LEU A 505 1.35 -0.04 21.61
C LEU A 505 2.12 0.71 20.52
N TYR A 506 1.52 1.74 19.93
CA TYR A 506 2.21 2.61 18.97
C TYR A 506 3.41 3.32 19.61
N ALA A 507 3.26 3.85 20.83
CA ALA A 507 4.38 4.44 21.56
C ALA A 507 5.49 3.41 21.84
N GLU A 508 5.13 2.18 22.23
CA GLU A 508 6.09 1.08 22.41
C GLU A 508 6.81 0.74 21.08
N ILE A 509 6.13 0.81 19.92
CA ILE A 509 6.75 0.63 18.59
C ILE A 509 7.77 1.73 18.29
N LEU A 510 7.49 2.98 18.64
CA LEU A 510 8.40 4.12 18.39
C LEU A 510 9.69 4.06 19.21
N GLU A 511 9.74 3.21 20.24
CA GLU A 511 10.92 2.99 21.10
C GLU A 511 11.81 1.83 20.61
N LEU A 512 11.38 1.07 19.59
CA LEU A 512 12.14 0.01 18.91
C LEU A 512 13.11 0.59 17.87
#